data_AF-A0A2S3WLF0-F1
#
_entry.id   AF-A0A2S3WLF0-F1
#
_cell.length_a   1.000
_cell.length_b   1.000
_cell.length_c   1.000
_cell.angle_alpha   90.00
_cell.angle_beta   90.00
_cell.angle_gamma   90.00
#
_symmetry.space_group_name_H-M   'P 1'
#
loop_
_entity.id
_entity.type
_entity.pdbx_description
1 polymer ?
#
loop_
_entity_poly.entity_id
_entity_poly.type
_entity_poly.pdbx_seq_one_letter_code
_entity_poly.pdbx_strand_id
1 'polypeptide(L)'
;GLGMQVVALLMLTVPATWLTVPWVMAAQALSGIAKDLNKMSAKSSIKLLVPDSQQGTLYKWVAILTGSKNALKGVGFFLGGALLALLGFTLAVLAMAAVLAMIWIGSLVLLKKDLGKAKAKPKFRDMLSKSRAINILSAARLFLFGARDVWFVVALPVYLSTAFGWEFWLVGGFLAVWIIGYGIVQSFAPHITGKKRGHVPDGRAAFIWALALAGLPALIAVGLSAGWSAQVVLLGGLMLFGVLFAVNSSLHSYLIVSYAKEDGVSLDVGFYYMSNALGRLVGTLLSGWVFQAYGLEACLWVSSLFVLAAALISIGLPRHSEMAQKTH
;
A
#
# COMPACT_ATOMS: atom_id res chain seq x y z
N GLY A 1 16.42 -6.32 8.74
CA GLY A 1 15.51 -5.19 8.47
C GLY A 1 15.61 -4.15 9.56
N LEU A 2 15.14 -4.45 10.78
CA LEU A 2 15.13 -3.51 11.91
C LEU A 2 16.46 -2.75 12.14
N GLY A 3 17.60 -3.45 12.21
CA GLY A 3 18.91 -2.78 12.37
C GLY A 3 19.24 -1.77 11.26
N MET A 4 18.92 -2.06 9.99
CA MET A 4 19.10 -1.09 8.89
C MET A 4 18.17 0.12 9.04
N GLN A 5 16.99 -0.06 9.63
CA GLN A 5 16.06 1.03 9.86
C GLN A 5 16.57 1.98 10.96
N VAL A 6 17.23 1.44 11.98
CA VAL A 6 17.96 2.23 12.99
C VAL A 6 19.07 3.04 12.31
N VAL A 7 19.91 2.40 11.50
CA VAL A 7 20.98 3.10 10.75
C VAL A 7 20.41 4.21 9.87
N ALA A 8 19.33 3.93 9.13
CA ALA A 8 18.70 4.93 8.27
C ALA A 8 18.14 6.14 9.04
N LEU A 9 17.64 5.96 10.26
CA LEU A 9 17.24 7.07 11.12
C LEU A 9 18.44 7.86 11.63
N LEU A 10 19.51 7.19 12.06
CA LEU A 10 20.73 7.85 12.52
C LEU A 10 21.43 8.64 11.41
N MET A 11 21.29 8.24 10.13
CA MET A 11 21.76 9.06 9.01
C MET A 11 21.08 10.44 9.00
N LEU A 12 19.86 10.58 9.51
CA LEU A 12 19.12 11.85 9.52
C LEU A 12 19.48 12.73 10.73
N THR A 13 20.32 12.27 11.66
CA THR A 13 20.68 13.04 12.86
C THR A 13 21.99 13.82 12.70
N VAL A 14 22.53 13.89 11.47
CA VAL A 14 23.70 14.72 11.13
C VAL A 14 23.33 16.21 11.16
N PRO A 15 24.32 17.13 11.25
CA PRO A 15 24.06 18.57 11.17
C PRO A 15 23.23 18.95 9.94
N ALA A 16 22.37 19.95 10.06
CA ALA A 16 21.42 20.34 9.01
C ALA A 16 22.10 20.67 7.67
N THR A 17 23.31 21.21 7.70
CA THR A 17 24.12 21.51 6.50
C THR A 17 24.50 20.27 5.69
N TRP A 18 24.46 19.08 6.30
CA TRP A 18 24.76 17.80 5.65
C TRP A 18 23.51 17.08 5.12
N LEU A 19 22.31 17.54 5.51
CA LEU A 19 21.02 16.99 5.05
C LEU A 19 20.68 17.43 3.62
N THR A 20 21.61 17.19 2.70
CA THR A 20 21.43 17.41 1.27
C THR A 20 20.39 16.44 0.69
N VAL A 21 19.81 16.81 -0.46
CA VAL A 21 18.84 15.95 -1.16
C VAL A 21 19.38 14.53 -1.41
N PRO A 22 20.62 14.33 -1.93
CA PRO A 22 21.17 12.99 -2.11
C PRO A 22 21.27 12.18 -0.82
N TRP A 23 21.66 12.82 0.29
CA TRP A 23 21.81 12.15 1.58
C TRP A 23 20.46 11.69 2.15
N VAL A 24 19.47 12.58 2.15
CA VAL A 24 18.11 12.25 2.61
C VAL A 24 17.48 11.18 1.73
N MET A 25 17.69 11.24 0.41
CA MET A 25 17.23 10.21 -0.52
C MET A 25 17.89 8.85 -0.25
N ALA A 26 19.19 8.82 0.04
CA ALA A 26 19.90 7.59 0.41
C ALA A 26 19.38 6.99 1.72
N ALA A 27 19.18 7.80 2.76
CA ALA A 27 18.58 7.37 4.02
C ALA A 27 17.16 6.82 3.82
N GLN A 28 16.34 7.48 2.99
CA GLN A 28 15.00 7.01 2.64
C GLN A 28 15.02 5.69 1.85
N ALA A 29 15.94 5.54 0.89
CA ALA A 29 16.10 4.31 0.13
C ALA A 29 16.48 3.13 1.05
N LEU A 30 17.45 3.34 1.94
CA LEU A 30 17.86 2.34 2.93
C LEU A 30 16.70 1.96 3.87
N SER A 31 15.96 2.95 4.37
CA SER A 31 14.76 2.74 5.19
C SER A 31 13.67 1.97 4.43
N GLY A 32 13.49 2.25 3.14
CA GLY A 32 12.59 1.52 2.24
C GLY A 32 12.94 0.04 2.14
N ILE A 33 14.21 -0.28 1.89
CA ILE A 33 14.73 -1.66 1.85
C ILE A 33 14.52 -2.35 3.20
N ALA A 34 14.90 -1.67 4.29
CA ALA A 34 14.76 -2.19 5.65
C ALA A 34 13.31 -2.58 5.99
N LYS A 35 12.37 -1.71 5.61
CA LYS A 35 10.93 -1.91 5.80
C LYS A 35 10.40 -3.10 5.00
N ASP A 36 10.78 -3.26 3.74
CA ASP A 36 10.28 -4.36 2.93
C ASP A 36 10.81 -5.72 3.42
N LEU A 37 12.06 -5.77 3.89
CA LEU A 37 12.61 -6.96 4.56
C LEU A 37 11.83 -7.33 5.83
N ASN A 38 11.41 -6.36 6.64
CA ASN A 38 10.57 -6.61 7.82
C ASN A 38 9.13 -7.01 7.46
N LYS A 39 8.64 -6.60 6.28
CA LYS A 39 7.25 -6.86 5.85
C LYS A 39 7.06 -8.25 5.27
N MET A 40 8.06 -8.80 4.57
CA MET A 40 7.95 -10.12 3.93
C MET A 40 7.86 -11.26 4.95
N SER A 41 8.57 -11.17 6.08
CA SER A 41 8.55 -12.20 7.12
C SER A 41 7.20 -12.32 7.86
N ALA A 42 6.50 -11.20 8.09
CA ALA A 42 5.27 -11.19 8.89
C ALA A 42 4.03 -11.70 8.14
N LYS A 43 3.96 -11.51 6.81
CA LYS A 43 2.76 -11.86 6.03
C LYS A 43 2.71 -13.33 5.60
N SER A 44 3.85 -13.96 5.37
CA SER A 44 3.92 -15.40 5.05
C SER A 44 3.44 -16.26 6.24
N SER A 45 3.64 -15.79 7.48
CA SER A 45 3.20 -16.50 8.68
C SER A 45 1.69 -16.70 8.76
N ILE A 46 0.85 -15.80 8.23
CA ILE A 46 -0.61 -15.96 8.26
C ILE A 46 -1.06 -17.18 7.44
N LYS A 47 -0.43 -17.40 6.28
CA LYS A 47 -0.78 -18.55 5.45
C LYS A 47 -0.47 -19.88 6.16
N LEU A 48 0.60 -19.92 6.93
CA LEU A 48 0.97 -21.09 7.73
C LEU A 48 0.03 -21.34 8.93
N LEU A 49 -0.77 -20.34 9.32
CA LEU A 49 -1.67 -20.43 10.48
C LEU A 49 -3.11 -20.80 10.11
N VAL A 50 -3.51 -20.66 8.83
CA VAL A 50 -4.89 -20.91 8.39
C VAL A 50 -4.90 -22.05 7.37
N PRO A 51 -5.61 -23.16 7.64
CA PRO A 51 -5.72 -24.27 6.69
C PRO A 51 -6.30 -23.82 5.33
N ASP A 52 -5.84 -24.42 4.24
CA ASP A 52 -6.26 -24.10 2.87
C ASP A 52 -7.78 -24.28 2.63
N SER A 53 -8.46 -25.12 3.43
CA SER A 53 -9.92 -25.28 3.37
C SER A 53 -10.70 -24.08 3.93
N GLN A 54 -10.04 -23.14 4.61
CA GLN A 54 -10.69 -22.01 5.31
C GLN A 54 -10.42 -20.65 4.65
N GLN A 55 -10.62 -20.57 3.33
CA GLN A 55 -10.36 -19.35 2.53
C GLN A 55 -11.13 -18.11 3.02
N GLY A 56 -12.36 -18.28 3.55
CA GLY A 56 -13.12 -17.17 4.15
C GLY A 56 -12.50 -16.62 5.45
N THR A 57 -11.89 -17.50 6.25
CA THR A 57 -11.11 -17.11 7.44
C THR A 57 -9.83 -16.40 6.98
N LEU A 58 -9.12 -16.96 6.02
CA LEU A 58 -7.91 -16.35 5.45
C LEU A 58 -8.19 -14.91 4.98
N TYR A 59 -9.27 -14.69 4.23
CA TYR A 59 -9.64 -13.35 3.78
C TYR A 59 -9.90 -12.39 4.95
N LYS A 60 -10.64 -12.82 5.98
CA LYS A 60 -10.90 -12.01 7.18
C LYS A 60 -9.60 -11.55 7.84
N TRP A 61 -8.67 -12.48 8.06
CA TRP A 61 -7.41 -12.20 8.76
C TRP A 61 -6.48 -11.32 7.93
N VAL A 62 -6.39 -11.56 6.62
CA VAL A 62 -5.59 -10.73 5.71
C VAL A 62 -6.14 -9.30 5.64
N ALA A 63 -7.47 -9.15 5.59
CA ALA A 63 -8.13 -7.85 5.59
C ALA A 63 -7.86 -7.07 6.89
N ILE A 64 -8.08 -7.70 8.05
CA ILE A 64 -7.82 -7.10 9.37
C ILE A 64 -6.34 -6.71 9.50
N LEU A 65 -5.40 -7.61 9.18
CA LEU A 65 -3.98 -7.28 9.28
C LEU A 65 -3.62 -6.09 8.39
N THR A 66 -4.10 -6.09 7.16
CA THR A 66 -3.75 -5.05 6.19
C THR A 66 -4.39 -3.71 6.53
N GLY A 67 -5.66 -3.71 6.96
CA GLY A 67 -6.36 -2.51 7.38
C GLY A 67 -5.77 -1.92 8.67
N SER A 68 -5.59 -2.74 9.72
CA SER A 68 -4.99 -2.30 10.98
C SER A 68 -3.59 -1.73 10.78
N LYS A 69 -2.77 -2.31 9.90
CA LYS A 69 -1.46 -1.74 9.54
C LYS A 69 -1.57 -0.33 8.97
N ASN A 70 -2.53 -0.09 8.08
CA ASN A 70 -2.71 1.24 7.48
C ASN A 70 -3.29 2.23 8.49
N ALA A 71 -4.20 1.79 9.37
CA ALA A 71 -4.69 2.63 10.46
C ALA A 71 -3.56 3.04 11.41
N LEU A 72 -2.70 2.10 11.82
CA LEU A 72 -1.51 2.39 12.62
C LEU A 72 -0.53 3.31 11.92
N LYS A 73 -0.43 3.26 10.58
CA LYS A 73 0.35 4.24 9.82
C LYS A 73 -0.20 5.65 9.99
N GLY A 74 -1.52 5.81 9.96
CA GLY A 74 -2.22 7.07 10.23
C GLY A 74 -1.96 7.59 11.63
N VAL A 75 -2.10 6.75 12.66
CA VAL A 75 -1.74 7.08 14.05
C VAL A 75 -0.26 7.47 14.17
N GLY A 76 0.62 6.77 13.45
CA GLY A 76 2.04 7.07 13.40
C GLY A 76 2.34 8.47 12.84
N PHE A 77 1.52 9.02 11.93
CA PHE A 77 1.67 10.42 11.50
C PHE A 77 1.43 11.39 12.65
N PHE A 78 0.39 11.17 13.46
CA PHE A 78 0.12 12.01 14.64
C PHE A 78 1.22 11.89 15.69
N LEU A 79 1.69 10.67 15.99
CA LEU A 79 2.79 10.46 16.94
C LEU A 79 4.10 11.09 16.43
N GLY A 80 4.39 10.98 15.13
CA GLY A 80 5.54 11.63 14.52
C GLY A 80 5.44 13.16 14.59
N GLY A 81 4.26 13.72 14.32
CA GLY A 81 3.99 15.15 14.46
C GLY A 81 4.13 15.64 15.91
N ALA A 82 3.61 14.88 16.87
CA ALA A 82 3.75 15.17 18.30
C ALA A 82 5.22 15.12 18.75
N LEU A 83 5.97 14.09 18.34
CA LEU A 83 7.41 14.01 18.61
C LEU A 83 8.16 15.21 18.04
N LEU A 84 7.86 15.59 16.79
CA LEU A 84 8.48 16.74 16.14
C LEU A 84 8.16 18.05 16.88
N ALA A 85 6.91 18.24 17.29
CA ALA A 85 6.47 19.45 17.99
C ALA A 85 7.06 19.56 19.41
N LEU A 86 7.21 18.44 20.13
CA LEU A 86 7.67 18.42 21.51
C LEU A 86 9.19 18.36 21.65
N LEU A 87 9.87 17.61 20.77
CA LEU A 87 11.30 17.31 20.88
C LEU A 87 12.14 17.97 19.78
N GLY A 88 11.52 18.51 18.74
CA GLY A 88 12.23 18.92 17.54
C GLY A 88 12.73 17.74 16.70
N PHE A 89 13.29 18.03 15.52
CA PHE A 89 13.61 17.00 14.52
C PHE A 89 14.64 15.96 15.01
N THR A 90 15.80 16.41 15.48
CA THR A 90 16.91 15.50 15.84
C THR A 90 16.54 14.58 16.99
N LEU A 91 15.96 15.11 18.08
CA LEU A 91 15.57 14.28 19.23
C LEU A 91 14.39 13.36 18.90
N ALA A 92 13.44 13.79 18.06
CA ALA A 92 12.36 12.92 17.58
C ALA A 92 12.91 11.70 16.82
N VAL A 93 13.85 11.93 15.89
CA VAL A 93 14.48 10.86 15.11
C VAL A 93 15.31 9.93 16.00
N LEU A 94 16.07 10.48 16.95
CA LEU A 94 16.83 9.68 17.93
C LEU A 94 15.91 8.82 18.81
N ALA A 95 14.80 9.37 19.30
CA ALA A 95 13.82 8.61 20.07
C ALA A 95 13.23 7.43 19.26
N MET A 96 12.89 7.66 17.99
CA MET A 96 12.44 6.60 17.09
C MET A 96 13.52 5.53 16.86
N ALA A 97 14.77 5.94 16.67
CA ALA A 97 15.90 5.03 16.49
C ALA A 97 16.13 4.17 17.74
N ALA A 98 16.05 4.77 18.94
CA ALA A 98 16.19 4.07 20.22
C ALA A 98 15.10 3.02 20.42
N VAL A 99 13.83 3.36 20.17
CA VAL A 99 12.71 2.41 20.25
C VAL A 99 12.89 1.25 19.28
N LEU A 100 13.27 1.53 18.03
CA LEU A 100 13.54 0.47 17.04
C LEU A 100 14.75 -0.39 17.42
N ALA A 101 15.79 0.19 18.01
CA ALA A 101 16.95 -0.55 18.50
C ALA A 101 16.55 -1.51 19.64
N MET A 102 15.73 -1.05 20.60
CA MET A 102 15.19 -1.90 21.66
C MET A 102 14.36 -3.05 21.11
N ILE A 103 13.47 -2.79 20.13
CA ILE A 103 12.68 -3.85 19.48
C ILE A 103 13.58 -4.82 18.73
N TRP A 104 14.62 -4.32 18.05
CA TRP A 104 15.58 -5.16 17.33
C TRP A 104 16.32 -6.09 18.29
N ILE A 105 16.89 -5.56 19.38
CA ILE A 105 17.58 -6.36 20.41
C ILE A 105 16.61 -7.37 21.03
N GLY A 106 15.40 -6.94 21.40
CA GLY A 106 14.36 -7.82 21.92
C GLY A 106 14.01 -8.95 20.96
N SER A 107 13.94 -8.68 19.65
CA SER A 107 13.69 -9.71 18.63
C SER A 107 14.81 -10.74 18.54
N LEU A 108 16.08 -10.33 18.71
CA LEU A 108 17.21 -11.26 18.72
C LEU A 108 17.20 -12.17 19.94
N VAL A 109 16.75 -11.67 21.10
CA VAL A 109 16.71 -12.44 22.36
C VAL A 109 15.48 -13.34 22.46
N LEU A 110 14.31 -12.84 22.02
CA LEU A 110 13.03 -13.51 22.26
C LEU A 110 12.58 -14.42 21.10
N LEU A 111 13.02 -14.17 19.87
CA LEU A 111 12.56 -14.92 18.70
C LEU A 111 13.36 -16.23 18.55
N LYS A 112 12.95 -17.26 19.29
CA LYS A 112 13.65 -18.56 19.39
C LYS A 112 13.31 -19.59 18.29
N LYS A 113 12.37 -19.29 17.39
CA LYS A 113 11.96 -20.20 16.30
C LYS A 113 12.34 -19.65 14.93
N ASP A 114 12.86 -20.51 14.06
CA ASP A 114 13.05 -20.25 12.63
C ASP A 114 11.67 -20.15 11.93
N LEU A 115 10.97 -19.03 12.11
CA LEU A 115 9.71 -18.75 11.43
C LEU A 115 9.95 -18.61 9.92
N GLY A 116 9.60 -19.65 9.16
CA GLY A 116 9.52 -19.59 7.69
C GLY A 116 10.85 -19.35 6.98
N LYS A 117 11.98 -19.78 7.58
CA LYS A 117 13.29 -19.72 6.91
C LYS A 117 13.23 -20.60 5.67
N ALA A 118 13.36 -19.99 4.48
CA ALA A 118 13.41 -20.74 3.24
C ALA A 118 14.59 -21.72 3.28
N LYS A 119 14.34 -23.00 3.01
CA LYS A 119 15.37 -24.06 3.04
C LYS A 119 16.49 -23.85 2.01
N ALA A 120 16.28 -23.01 1.00
CA ALA A 120 17.24 -22.70 -0.06
C ALA A 120 17.39 -21.18 -0.26
N LYS A 121 18.61 -20.73 -0.57
CA LYS A 121 18.88 -19.36 -1.01
C LYS A 121 18.40 -19.20 -2.46
N PRO A 122 17.39 -18.37 -2.74
CA PRO A 122 16.90 -18.17 -4.11
C PRO A 122 17.97 -17.49 -4.97
N LYS A 123 18.10 -17.86 -6.24
CA LYS A 123 18.93 -17.13 -7.20
C LYS A 123 18.15 -15.91 -7.72
N PHE A 124 18.86 -14.88 -8.20
CA PHE A 124 18.22 -13.67 -8.73
C PHE A 124 17.25 -13.95 -9.90
N ARG A 125 17.53 -15.00 -10.70
CA ARG A 125 16.63 -15.49 -11.77
C ARG A 125 15.30 -16.09 -11.26
N ASP A 126 15.23 -16.45 -9.98
CA ASP A 126 14.02 -16.99 -9.35
C ASP A 126 13.16 -15.89 -8.70
N MET A 127 13.55 -14.61 -8.80
CA MET A 127 12.77 -13.49 -8.27
C MET A 127 11.49 -13.19 -9.06
N LEU A 128 11.42 -13.63 -10.32
CA LEU A 128 10.21 -13.53 -11.14
C LEU A 128 9.28 -14.70 -10.82
N SER A 129 8.00 -14.42 -10.59
CA SER A 129 7.03 -15.50 -10.36
C SER A 129 6.84 -16.34 -11.61
N LYS A 130 6.90 -17.67 -11.45
CA LYS A 130 6.58 -18.63 -12.52
C LYS A 130 5.06 -18.80 -12.70
N SER A 131 4.25 -18.21 -11.84
CA SER A 131 2.79 -18.32 -11.87
C SER A 131 2.16 -17.21 -12.72
N ARG A 132 1.44 -17.59 -13.79
CA ARG A 132 0.67 -16.65 -14.62
C ARG A 132 -0.32 -15.83 -13.80
N ALA A 133 -1.02 -16.46 -12.84
CA ALA A 133 -1.98 -15.77 -11.99
C ALA A 133 -1.33 -14.67 -11.14
N ILE A 134 -0.14 -14.93 -10.61
CA ILE A 134 0.61 -13.99 -9.79
C ILE A 134 1.20 -12.87 -10.63
N ASN A 135 1.68 -13.17 -11.84
CA ASN A 135 2.15 -12.15 -12.78
C ASN A 135 1.04 -11.17 -13.17
N ILE A 136 -0.15 -11.68 -13.51
CA ILE A 136 -1.32 -10.86 -13.83
C ILE A 136 -1.76 -10.04 -12.60
N LEU A 137 -1.84 -10.67 -11.43
CA LEU A 137 -2.22 -9.98 -10.19
C LEU A 137 -1.22 -8.88 -9.81
N SER A 138 0.07 -9.12 -10.03
CA SER A 138 1.15 -8.18 -9.76
C SER A 138 1.12 -6.99 -10.73
N ALA A 139 0.87 -7.24 -12.02
CA ALA A 139 0.68 -6.20 -13.02
C ALA A 139 -0.54 -5.33 -12.70
N ALA A 140 -1.70 -5.94 -12.40
CA ALA A 140 -2.89 -5.19 -11.98
C ALA A 140 -2.62 -4.37 -10.70
N ARG A 141 -1.85 -4.93 -9.75
CA ARG A 141 -1.49 -4.25 -8.51
C ARG A 141 -0.59 -3.03 -8.74
N LEU A 142 0.37 -3.13 -9.66
CA LEU A 142 1.24 -2.03 -10.05
C LEU A 142 0.40 -0.82 -10.46
N PHE A 143 -0.48 -1.00 -11.44
CA PHE A 143 -1.34 0.07 -11.95
C PHE A 143 -2.32 0.58 -10.89
N LEU A 144 -2.95 -0.32 -10.11
CA LEU A 144 -3.86 0.07 -9.04
C LEU A 144 -3.17 1.01 -8.03
N PHE A 145 -1.96 0.69 -7.58
CA PHE A 145 -1.25 1.55 -6.61
C PHE A 145 -0.64 2.80 -7.23
N GLY A 146 -0.20 2.73 -8.49
CA GLY A 146 0.18 3.91 -9.26
C GLY A 146 -0.99 4.88 -9.42
N ALA A 147 -2.20 4.37 -9.64
CA ALA A 147 -3.40 5.18 -9.80
C ALA A 147 -3.75 5.98 -8.56
N ARG A 148 -3.55 5.44 -7.36
CA ARG A 148 -3.67 6.24 -6.13
C ARG A 148 -2.54 7.26 -6.07
N ASP A 149 -1.30 6.81 -6.23
CA ASP A 149 -0.14 7.63 -5.89
C ASP A 149 0.09 8.79 -6.87
N VAL A 150 -0.41 8.69 -8.11
CA VAL A 150 -0.33 9.77 -9.13
C VAL A 150 -1.05 11.05 -8.75
N TRP A 151 -2.03 11.02 -7.86
CA TRP A 151 -2.71 12.24 -7.42
C TRP A 151 -2.73 12.40 -5.90
N PHE A 152 -2.73 11.32 -5.13
CA PHE A 152 -2.87 11.40 -3.68
C PHE A 152 -1.58 11.84 -2.96
N VAL A 153 -0.40 11.47 -3.46
CA VAL A 153 0.84 11.56 -2.66
C VAL A 153 1.48 12.96 -2.70
N VAL A 154 1.53 13.59 -3.87
CA VAL A 154 2.15 14.92 -4.04
C VAL A 154 1.12 15.95 -4.48
N ALA A 155 0.41 15.67 -5.59
CA ALA A 155 -0.51 16.60 -6.21
C ALA A 155 -1.61 17.09 -5.25
N LEU A 156 -2.30 16.18 -4.57
CA LEU A 156 -3.37 16.51 -3.64
C LEU A 156 -2.90 17.39 -2.47
N PRO A 157 -1.87 17.03 -1.67
CA PRO A 157 -1.39 17.90 -0.59
C PRO A 157 -0.99 19.29 -1.08
N VAL A 158 -0.30 19.37 -2.22
CA VAL A 158 0.10 20.67 -2.78
C VAL A 158 -1.12 21.47 -3.20
N TYR A 159 -2.10 20.85 -3.88
CA TYR A 159 -3.35 21.50 -4.26
C TYR A 159 -4.17 21.98 -3.06
N LEU A 160 -4.28 21.18 -1.99
CA LEU A 160 -4.97 21.60 -0.77
C LEU A 160 -4.30 22.84 -0.14
N SER A 161 -2.96 22.90 -0.18
CA SER A 161 -2.23 24.05 0.34
C SER A 161 -2.35 25.28 -0.56
N THR A 162 -2.15 25.14 -1.87
CA THR A 162 -2.10 26.29 -2.79
C THR A 162 -3.48 26.79 -3.22
N ALA A 163 -4.43 25.88 -3.47
CA ALA A 163 -5.77 26.24 -3.97
C ALA A 163 -6.77 26.47 -2.84
N PHE A 164 -6.72 25.68 -1.74
CA PHE A 164 -7.63 25.87 -0.59
C PHE A 164 -7.00 26.67 0.55
N GLY A 165 -5.73 27.05 0.45
CA GLY A 165 -5.04 27.82 1.50
C GLY A 165 -4.84 27.02 2.79
N TRP A 166 -4.86 25.69 2.74
CA TRP A 166 -4.70 24.89 3.95
C TRP A 166 -3.26 24.94 4.47
N GLU A 167 -3.13 25.24 5.75
CA GLU A 167 -1.90 25.15 6.50
C GLU A 167 -1.36 23.71 6.51
N PHE A 168 -0.04 23.56 6.63
CA PHE A 168 0.65 22.26 6.62
C PHE A 168 0.06 21.25 7.63
N TRP A 169 -0.28 21.72 8.83
CA TRP A 169 -0.87 20.89 9.88
C TRP A 169 -2.26 20.37 9.52
N LEU A 170 -3.07 21.18 8.85
CA LEU A 170 -4.40 20.79 8.42
C LEU A 170 -4.33 19.75 7.30
N VAL A 171 -3.45 19.95 6.31
CA VAL A 171 -3.20 18.98 5.24
C VAL A 171 -2.69 17.65 5.82
N GLY A 172 -1.66 17.70 6.68
CA GLY A 172 -1.09 16.51 7.31
C GLY A 172 -2.09 15.76 8.20
N GLY A 173 -2.83 16.49 9.03
CA GLY A 173 -3.87 15.93 9.90
C GLY A 173 -5.01 15.30 9.11
N PHE A 174 -5.51 15.98 8.08
CA PHE A 174 -6.54 15.45 7.19
C PHE A 174 -6.11 14.14 6.53
N LEU A 175 -4.91 14.10 5.93
CA LEU A 175 -4.40 12.89 5.29
C LEU A 175 -4.18 11.77 6.31
N ALA A 176 -3.73 12.08 7.53
CA ALA A 176 -3.60 11.09 8.60
C ALA A 176 -4.96 10.48 8.98
N VAL A 177 -5.98 11.30 9.22
CA VAL A 177 -7.35 10.83 9.50
C VAL A 177 -7.89 10.00 8.33
N TRP A 178 -7.71 10.47 7.09
CA TRP A 178 -8.13 9.74 5.90
C TRP A 178 -7.47 8.36 5.81
N ILE A 179 -6.17 8.26 6.08
CA ILE A 179 -5.44 6.98 6.10
C ILE A 179 -5.97 6.06 7.20
N ILE A 180 -6.36 6.60 8.37
CA ILE A 180 -7.02 5.83 9.43
C ILE A 180 -8.36 5.28 8.95
N GLY A 181 -9.24 6.14 8.41
CA GLY A 181 -10.53 5.74 7.88
C GLY A 181 -10.41 4.68 6.78
N TYR A 182 -9.50 4.89 5.83
CA TYR A 182 -9.13 3.91 4.80
C TYR A 182 -8.73 2.55 5.41
N GLY A 183 -7.88 2.56 6.45
CA GLY A 183 -7.45 1.34 7.14
C GLY A 183 -8.61 0.61 7.82
N ILE A 184 -9.52 1.35 8.46
CA ILE A 184 -10.73 0.81 9.09
C ILE A 184 -11.62 0.15 8.02
N VAL A 185 -11.96 0.86 6.94
CA VAL A 185 -12.77 0.31 5.85
C VAL A 185 -12.12 -0.93 5.24
N GLN A 186 -10.79 -0.93 5.10
CA GLN A 186 -10.04 -2.07 4.59
C GLN A 186 -10.18 -3.33 5.46
N SER A 187 -10.21 -3.17 6.79
CA SER A 187 -10.47 -4.29 7.73
C SER A 187 -11.90 -4.83 7.60
N PHE A 188 -12.86 -3.99 7.21
CA PHE A 188 -14.26 -4.38 7.01
C PHE A 188 -14.56 -4.91 5.61
N ALA A 189 -13.64 -4.82 4.65
CA ALA A 189 -13.84 -5.24 3.26
C ALA A 189 -14.48 -6.62 3.08
N PRO A 190 -14.15 -7.68 3.85
CA PRO A 190 -14.82 -8.99 3.72
C PRO A 190 -16.33 -8.94 3.95
N HIS A 191 -16.82 -8.05 4.82
CA HIS A 191 -18.25 -7.88 5.05
C HIS A 191 -18.93 -7.17 3.86
N ILE A 192 -18.20 -6.29 3.17
CA ILE A 192 -18.68 -5.56 1.99
C ILE A 192 -18.72 -6.49 0.76
N THR A 193 -17.74 -7.37 0.61
CA THR A 193 -17.56 -8.22 -0.58
C THR A 193 -18.18 -9.61 -0.48
N GLY A 194 -18.99 -9.88 0.57
CA GLY A 194 -19.87 -11.04 0.57
C GLY A 194 -19.49 -12.21 1.49
N LYS A 195 -18.68 -11.99 2.53
CA LYS A 195 -18.39 -13.01 3.56
C LYS A 195 -19.67 -13.63 4.16
N LYS A 196 -20.73 -12.84 4.35
CA LYS A 196 -22.03 -13.33 4.87
C LYS A 196 -22.76 -14.28 3.91
N ARG A 197 -22.40 -14.29 2.62
CA ARG A 197 -22.99 -15.14 1.58
C ARG A 197 -22.11 -16.37 1.25
N GLY A 198 -21.06 -16.63 2.04
CA GLY A 198 -20.11 -17.73 1.78
C GLY A 198 -19.22 -17.52 0.54
N HIS A 199 -19.26 -16.34 -0.08
CA HIS A 199 -18.49 -16.05 -1.30
C HIS A 199 -17.10 -15.55 -0.92
N VAL A 200 -16.07 -16.22 -1.44
CA VAL A 200 -14.69 -15.74 -1.43
C VAL A 200 -14.39 -14.99 -2.73
N PRO A 201 -13.68 -13.86 -2.70
CA PRO A 201 -13.40 -13.11 -3.92
C PRO A 201 -12.43 -13.81 -4.87
N ASP A 202 -12.60 -13.63 -6.18
CA ASP A 202 -11.67 -14.08 -7.22
C ASP A 202 -11.35 -12.96 -8.23
N GLY A 203 -10.78 -13.33 -9.38
CA GLY A 203 -10.50 -12.43 -10.49
C GLY A 203 -11.71 -11.61 -10.95
N ARG A 204 -12.93 -12.16 -10.91
CA ARG A 204 -14.13 -11.41 -11.29
C ARG A 204 -14.42 -10.29 -10.29
N ALA A 205 -14.28 -10.57 -9.01
CA ALA A 205 -14.43 -9.54 -7.98
C ALA A 205 -13.36 -8.44 -8.14
N ALA A 206 -12.10 -8.81 -8.39
CA ALA A 206 -11.04 -7.84 -8.66
C ALA A 206 -11.35 -6.94 -9.86
N PHE A 207 -11.84 -7.51 -10.97
CA PHE A 207 -12.26 -6.75 -12.14
C PHE A 207 -13.40 -5.76 -11.85
N ILE A 208 -14.50 -6.24 -11.25
CA ILE A 208 -15.70 -5.40 -11.03
C ILE A 208 -15.39 -4.24 -10.09
N TRP A 209 -14.67 -4.50 -8.99
CA TRP A 209 -14.31 -3.46 -8.04
C TRP A 209 -13.29 -2.47 -8.60
N ALA A 210 -12.37 -2.91 -9.47
CA ALA A 210 -11.45 -2.01 -10.16
C ALA A 210 -12.20 -1.15 -11.19
N LEU A 211 -13.14 -1.73 -11.94
CA LEU A 211 -13.95 -0.98 -12.91
C LEU A 211 -14.81 0.10 -12.23
N ALA A 212 -15.46 -0.23 -11.11
CA ALA A 212 -16.20 0.73 -10.30
C ALA A 212 -15.31 1.88 -9.79
N LEU A 213 -14.07 1.56 -9.42
CA LEU A 213 -13.09 2.56 -8.98
C LEU A 213 -12.60 3.45 -10.15
N ALA A 214 -12.48 2.92 -11.37
CA ALA A 214 -11.93 3.65 -12.51
C ALA A 214 -12.76 4.87 -12.90
N GLY A 215 -14.09 4.78 -12.81
CA GLY A 215 -14.98 5.90 -13.09
C GLY A 215 -14.80 7.07 -12.11
N LEU A 216 -14.35 6.80 -10.89
CA LEU A 216 -14.40 7.81 -9.84
C LEU A 216 -13.38 8.96 -10.03
N PRO A 217 -12.08 8.73 -10.29
CA PRO A 217 -11.16 9.82 -10.62
C PRO A 217 -11.61 10.65 -11.83
N ALA A 218 -12.19 10.00 -12.85
CA ALA A 218 -12.74 10.70 -14.01
C ALA A 218 -13.93 11.60 -13.62
N LEU A 219 -14.85 11.12 -12.79
CA LEU A 219 -15.97 11.92 -12.29
C LEU A 219 -15.50 13.12 -11.45
N ILE A 220 -14.45 12.94 -10.64
CA ILE A 220 -13.83 14.05 -9.89
C ILE A 220 -13.26 15.08 -10.88
N ALA A 221 -12.49 14.63 -11.88
CA ALA A 221 -11.92 15.52 -12.89
C ALA A 221 -13.00 16.31 -13.64
N VAL A 222 -14.04 15.63 -14.12
CA VAL A 222 -15.19 16.27 -14.80
C VAL A 222 -15.89 17.28 -13.90
N GLY A 223 -16.11 16.95 -12.62
CA GLY A 223 -16.73 17.88 -11.67
C GLY A 223 -15.89 19.13 -11.44
N LEU A 224 -14.56 19.01 -11.41
CA LEU A 224 -13.63 20.15 -11.32
C LEU A 224 -13.68 20.99 -12.61
N SER A 225 -13.57 20.37 -13.79
CA SER A 225 -13.61 21.10 -15.07
C SER A 225 -14.97 21.77 -15.33
N ALA A 226 -16.06 21.22 -14.78
CA ALA A 226 -17.40 21.80 -14.86
C ALA A 226 -17.60 23.01 -13.91
N GLY A 227 -16.59 23.40 -13.14
CA GLY A 227 -16.66 24.54 -12.23
C GLY A 227 -17.49 24.30 -10.97
N TRP A 228 -17.76 23.03 -10.60
CA TRP A 228 -18.42 22.72 -9.33
C TRP A 228 -17.50 23.05 -8.15
N SER A 229 -18.05 23.10 -6.94
CA SER A 229 -17.26 23.34 -5.73
C SER A 229 -16.13 22.32 -5.59
N ALA A 230 -14.89 22.78 -5.82
CA ALA A 230 -13.71 21.92 -5.79
C ALA A 230 -13.54 21.24 -4.43
N GLN A 231 -13.89 21.91 -3.32
CA GLN A 231 -13.86 21.32 -1.98
C GLN A 231 -14.81 20.13 -1.88
N VAL A 232 -16.05 20.27 -2.33
CA VAL A 232 -17.04 19.19 -2.25
C VAL A 232 -16.66 18.04 -3.18
N VAL A 233 -16.33 18.34 -4.43
CA VAL A 233 -15.99 17.33 -5.45
C VAL A 233 -14.71 16.57 -5.06
N LEU A 234 -13.65 17.28 -4.69
CA LEU A 234 -12.37 16.66 -4.39
C LEU A 234 -12.40 15.91 -3.06
N LEU A 235 -12.89 16.54 -1.98
CA LEU A 235 -12.89 15.89 -0.66
C LEU A 235 -13.92 14.76 -0.60
N GLY A 236 -15.13 14.97 -1.11
CA GLY A 236 -16.16 13.94 -1.18
C GLY A 236 -15.74 12.77 -2.09
N GLY A 237 -15.20 13.09 -3.27
CA GLY A 237 -14.64 12.11 -4.19
C GLY A 237 -13.48 11.32 -3.57
N LEU A 238 -12.61 11.98 -2.81
CA LEU A 238 -11.50 11.35 -2.11
C LEU A 238 -11.98 10.39 -1.00
N MET A 239 -13.05 10.71 -0.27
CA MET A 239 -13.64 9.78 0.71
C MET A 239 -14.17 8.53 0.02
N LEU A 240 -14.94 8.69 -1.05
CA LEU A 240 -15.48 7.57 -1.82
C LEU A 240 -14.37 6.75 -2.48
N PHE A 241 -13.32 7.41 -2.98
CA PHE A 241 -12.14 6.75 -3.53
C PHE A 241 -11.46 5.92 -2.46
N GLY A 242 -11.32 6.44 -1.23
CA GLY A 242 -10.78 5.69 -0.10
C GLY A 242 -11.53 4.39 0.16
N VAL A 243 -12.87 4.43 0.13
CA VAL A 243 -13.71 3.24 0.33
C VAL A 243 -13.49 2.21 -0.78
N LEU A 244 -13.64 2.60 -2.04
CA LEU A 244 -13.47 1.69 -3.18
C LEU A 244 -12.04 1.15 -3.28
N PHE A 245 -11.05 2.00 -3.04
CA PHE A 245 -9.65 1.61 -3.04
C PHE A 245 -9.31 0.65 -1.89
N ALA A 246 -9.91 0.83 -0.72
CA ALA A 246 -9.73 -0.06 0.43
C ALA A 246 -10.22 -1.48 0.13
N VAL A 247 -11.37 -1.60 -0.52
CA VAL A 247 -11.93 -2.89 -0.95
C VAL A 247 -10.99 -3.55 -1.97
N ASN A 248 -10.65 -2.87 -3.07
CA ASN A 248 -9.69 -3.37 -4.07
C ASN A 248 -8.35 -3.79 -3.42
N SER A 249 -7.84 -2.96 -2.52
CA SER A 249 -6.58 -3.20 -1.86
C SER A 249 -6.61 -4.47 -0.99
N SER A 250 -7.71 -4.70 -0.28
CA SER A 250 -7.98 -5.90 0.52
C SER A 250 -8.10 -7.14 -0.36
N LEU A 251 -8.86 -7.05 -1.45
CA LEU A 251 -9.04 -8.12 -2.43
C LEU A 251 -7.71 -8.64 -2.96
N HIS A 252 -6.87 -7.76 -3.52
CA HIS A 252 -5.58 -8.18 -4.05
C HIS A 252 -4.64 -8.73 -2.96
N SER A 253 -4.74 -8.24 -1.72
CA SER A 253 -3.92 -8.74 -0.60
C SER A 253 -4.33 -10.16 -0.21
N TYR A 254 -5.60 -10.51 -0.34
CA TYR A 254 -6.09 -11.86 -0.17
C TYR A 254 -5.69 -12.75 -1.36
N LEU A 255 -5.92 -12.28 -2.59
CA LEU A 255 -5.66 -13.05 -3.82
C LEU A 255 -4.19 -13.48 -3.95
N ILE A 256 -3.24 -12.65 -3.53
CA ILE A 256 -1.82 -13.05 -3.57
C ILE A 256 -1.53 -14.20 -2.60
N VAL A 257 -2.16 -14.20 -1.42
CA VAL A 257 -1.98 -15.26 -0.44
C VAL A 257 -2.70 -16.53 -0.87
N SER A 258 -3.88 -16.41 -1.47
CA SER A 258 -4.63 -17.56 -1.99
C SER A 258 -3.96 -18.19 -3.22
N TYR A 259 -3.39 -17.39 -4.14
CA TYR A 259 -2.75 -17.89 -5.37
C TYR A 259 -1.31 -18.37 -5.20
N ALA A 260 -0.60 -17.91 -4.17
CA ALA A 260 0.77 -18.35 -3.92
C ALA A 260 0.81 -19.84 -3.54
N LYS A 261 1.73 -20.63 -4.10
CA LYS A 261 1.90 -22.05 -3.73
C LYS A 261 2.66 -22.17 -2.40
N GLU A 262 2.38 -23.21 -1.61
CA GLU A 262 3.05 -23.45 -0.31
C GLU A 262 4.58 -23.48 -0.43
N ASP A 263 5.10 -24.20 -1.44
CA ASP A 263 6.50 -24.18 -1.81
C ASP A 263 6.81 -22.95 -2.68
N GLY A 264 7.12 -21.82 -2.04
CA GLY A 264 7.53 -20.59 -2.73
C GLY A 264 6.74 -19.33 -2.39
N VAL A 265 5.83 -19.40 -1.41
CA VAL A 265 5.01 -18.24 -0.96
C VAL A 265 5.82 -16.96 -0.80
N SER A 266 7.00 -17.03 -0.17
CA SER A 266 7.83 -15.86 0.09
C SER A 266 8.30 -15.16 -1.19
N LEU A 267 8.66 -15.92 -2.23
CA LEU A 267 9.13 -15.38 -3.51
C LEU A 267 7.98 -14.75 -4.29
N ASP A 268 6.85 -15.45 -4.39
CA ASP A 268 5.66 -14.97 -5.10
C ASP A 268 5.09 -13.70 -4.45
N VAL A 269 4.96 -13.72 -3.13
CA VAL A 269 4.52 -12.56 -2.34
C VAL A 269 5.54 -11.42 -2.46
N GLY A 270 6.83 -11.73 -2.50
CA GLY A 270 7.91 -10.77 -2.72
C GLY A 270 7.80 -10.08 -4.09
N PHE A 271 7.66 -10.85 -5.18
CA PHE A 271 7.49 -10.32 -6.54
C PHE A 271 6.26 -9.42 -6.66
N TYR A 272 5.15 -9.83 -6.06
CA TYR A 272 3.94 -9.02 -5.99
C TYR A 272 4.16 -7.68 -5.26
N TYR A 273 4.88 -7.70 -4.14
CA TYR A 273 5.18 -6.47 -3.41
C TYR A 273 6.20 -5.58 -4.10
N MET A 274 7.15 -6.15 -4.85
CA MET A 274 8.05 -5.40 -5.72
C MET A 274 7.26 -4.67 -6.82
N SER A 275 6.33 -5.36 -7.49
CA SER A 275 5.46 -4.75 -8.50
C SER A 275 4.59 -3.63 -7.92
N ASN A 276 4.06 -3.84 -6.70
CA ASN A 276 3.36 -2.80 -5.95
C ASN A 276 4.29 -1.61 -5.64
N ALA A 277 5.54 -1.83 -5.25
CA ALA A 277 6.50 -0.75 -4.97
C ALA A 277 6.84 0.04 -6.25
N LEU A 278 7.04 -0.65 -7.37
CA LEU A 278 7.25 -0.02 -8.67
C LEU A 278 6.06 0.86 -9.07
N GLY A 279 4.82 0.38 -8.89
CA GLY A 279 3.62 1.16 -9.16
C GLY A 279 3.55 2.44 -8.33
N ARG A 280 3.90 2.35 -7.03
CA ARG A 280 3.97 3.52 -6.15
C ARG A 280 5.05 4.50 -6.56
N LEU A 281 6.22 4.01 -6.98
CA LEU A 281 7.31 4.84 -7.48
C LEU A 281 6.87 5.61 -8.71
N VAL A 282 6.36 4.90 -9.73
CA VAL A 282 5.84 5.50 -10.97
C VAL A 282 4.75 6.52 -10.64
N GLY A 283 3.77 6.14 -9.82
CA GLY A 283 2.71 7.05 -9.40
C GLY A 283 3.24 8.31 -8.71
N THR A 284 4.17 8.17 -7.77
CA THR A 284 4.71 9.33 -7.04
C THR A 284 5.50 10.27 -7.95
N LEU A 285 6.32 9.73 -8.86
CA LEU A 285 7.07 10.53 -9.84
C LEU A 285 6.12 11.26 -10.79
N LEU A 286 5.13 10.56 -11.33
CA LEU A 286 4.09 11.17 -12.17
C LEU A 286 3.28 12.21 -11.37
N SER A 287 3.04 11.99 -10.08
CA SER A 287 2.31 12.94 -9.24
C SER A 287 2.98 14.29 -9.16
N GLY A 288 4.31 14.32 -9.01
CA GLY A 288 5.06 15.57 -9.05
C GLY A 288 5.09 16.17 -10.45
N TRP A 289 5.48 15.38 -11.45
CA TRP A 289 5.70 15.86 -12.81
C TRP A 289 4.41 16.33 -13.51
N VAL A 290 3.37 15.48 -13.54
CA VAL A 290 2.09 15.79 -14.21
C VAL A 290 1.39 16.94 -13.51
N PHE A 291 1.43 17.01 -12.18
CA PHE A 291 0.82 18.12 -11.44
C PHE A 291 1.49 19.46 -11.75
N GLN A 292 2.82 19.50 -11.78
CA GLN A 292 3.54 20.73 -12.11
C GLN A 292 3.30 21.19 -13.55
N ALA A 293 3.19 20.26 -14.50
CA ALA A 293 3.02 20.59 -15.91
C ALA A 293 1.55 20.87 -16.30
N TYR A 294 0.60 20.15 -15.72
CA TYR A 294 -0.80 20.10 -16.18
C TYR A 294 -1.85 20.18 -15.06
N GLY A 295 -1.44 20.26 -13.79
CA GLY A 295 -2.35 20.39 -12.65
C GLY A 295 -3.03 19.10 -12.19
N LEU A 296 -3.97 19.24 -11.24
CA LEU A 296 -4.60 18.11 -10.54
C LEU A 296 -5.54 17.28 -11.45
N GLU A 297 -6.29 17.94 -12.33
CA GLU A 297 -7.24 17.28 -13.23
C GLU A 297 -6.54 16.26 -14.15
N ALA A 298 -5.37 16.61 -14.68
CA ALA A 298 -4.55 15.69 -15.47
C ALA A 298 -4.10 14.47 -14.65
N CYS A 299 -3.70 14.65 -13.39
CA CYS A 299 -3.36 13.54 -12.50
C CYS A 299 -4.56 12.60 -12.25
N LEU A 300 -5.77 13.15 -12.16
CA LEU A 300 -7.01 12.36 -12.00
C LEU A 300 -7.35 11.56 -13.27
N TRP A 301 -7.14 12.12 -14.46
CA TRP A 301 -7.29 11.37 -15.71
C TRP A 301 -6.27 10.24 -15.82
N VAL A 302 -4.99 10.49 -15.48
CA VAL A 302 -3.97 9.43 -15.44
C VAL A 302 -4.34 8.36 -14.41
N SER A 303 -4.86 8.76 -13.25
CA SER A 303 -5.38 7.84 -12.24
C SER A 303 -6.48 6.93 -12.81
N SER A 304 -7.48 7.51 -13.48
CA SER A 304 -8.56 6.77 -14.15
C SER A 304 -8.01 5.73 -15.14
N LEU A 305 -7.08 6.14 -16.01
CA LEU A 305 -6.46 5.24 -17.00
C LEU A 305 -5.70 4.10 -16.33
N PHE A 306 -4.96 4.37 -15.24
CA PHE A 306 -4.26 3.33 -14.51
C PHE A 306 -5.22 2.35 -13.82
N VAL A 307 -6.30 2.83 -13.20
CA VAL A 307 -7.29 1.91 -12.62
C VAL A 307 -7.99 1.11 -13.72
N LEU A 308 -8.31 1.71 -14.86
CA LEU A 308 -8.90 1.01 -16.00
C LEU A 308 -7.95 -0.09 -16.51
N ALA A 309 -6.66 0.21 -16.65
CA ALA A 309 -5.66 -0.80 -17.00
C ALA A 309 -5.62 -1.93 -15.96
N ALA A 310 -5.67 -1.62 -14.65
CA ALA A 310 -5.72 -2.62 -13.59
C ALA A 310 -6.98 -3.51 -13.70
N ALA A 311 -8.13 -2.93 -14.05
CA ALA A 311 -9.37 -3.67 -14.29
C ALA A 311 -9.20 -4.60 -15.49
N LEU A 312 -8.80 -4.08 -16.65
CA LEU A 312 -8.62 -4.87 -17.87
C LEU A 312 -7.63 -6.03 -17.69
N ILE A 313 -6.51 -5.80 -16.99
CA ILE A 313 -5.55 -6.85 -16.65
C ILE A 313 -6.19 -7.91 -15.75
N SER A 314 -7.05 -7.50 -14.82
CA SER A 314 -7.74 -8.41 -13.88
C SER A 314 -8.71 -9.38 -14.57
N ILE A 315 -9.11 -9.14 -15.82
CA ILE A 315 -9.91 -10.10 -16.62
C ILE A 315 -9.17 -11.44 -16.77
N GLY A 316 -7.84 -11.41 -16.86
CA GLY A 316 -7.01 -12.60 -16.98
C GLY A 316 -6.76 -13.36 -15.67
N LEU A 317 -7.33 -12.92 -14.54
CA LEU A 317 -7.18 -13.60 -13.26
C LEU A 317 -8.07 -14.84 -13.17
N PRO A 318 -7.59 -15.93 -12.52
CA PRO A 318 -8.38 -17.14 -12.34
C PRO A 318 -9.70 -16.88 -11.61
N ARG A 319 -10.75 -17.55 -12.08
CA ARG A 319 -12.08 -17.57 -11.44
C ARG A 319 -12.26 -18.90 -10.71
N HIS A 320 -13.07 -18.93 -9.65
CA HIS A 320 -13.26 -20.17 -8.87
C HIS A 320 -13.74 -21.36 -9.71
N SER A 321 -14.62 -21.13 -10.70
CA SER A 321 -15.11 -22.17 -11.61
C SER A 321 -14.00 -22.83 -12.44
N GLU A 322 -12.96 -22.08 -12.82
CA GLU A 322 -11.83 -22.61 -13.61
C GLU A 322 -10.79 -23.35 -12.75
N MET A 323 -10.68 -23.02 -11.46
CA MET A 323 -9.80 -23.73 -10.54
C MET A 323 -10.36 -25.11 -10.16
N ALA A 324 -11.67 -25.24 -10.00
CA ALA A 324 -12.33 -26.53 -9.74
C ALA A 324 -12.09 -27.54 -10.88
N GLN A 325 -12.09 -27.08 -12.14
CA GLN A 325 -11.85 -27.92 -13.32
C GLN A 325 -10.40 -28.39 -13.52
N LYS A 326 -9.41 -27.73 -12.89
CA LYS A 326 -7.99 -28.13 -12.98
C LYS A 326 -7.56 -29.09 -11.87
N THR A 327 -8.45 -29.35 -10.90
CA THR A 327 -8.17 -30.21 -9.74
C THR A 327 -8.77 -31.61 -9.90
N HIS A 328 -9.50 -31.84 -10.99
CA HIS A 328 -9.97 -33.15 -11.49
C HIS A 328 -9.22 -33.50 -12.76
#